data_AF-A0A9X4MC71-F1
#
_entry.id   AF-A0A9X4MC71-F1
#
_cell.length_a   1.000
_cell.length_b   1.000
_cell.length_c   1.000
_cell.angle_alpha   90.00
_cell.angle_beta   90.00
_cell.angle_gamma   90.00
#
_symmetry.space_group_name_H-M   'P 1'
#
loop_
_entity.id
_entity.type
_entity.pdbx_description
1 polymer ?
#
loop_
_entity_poly.entity_id
_entity_poly.type
_entity_poly.pdbx_seq_one_letter_code
_entity_poly.pdbx_strand_id
1 'polypeptide(L)'
;MKLPPISPRWTILALLMLVLALVVRENLTKRPDKLYQLVNGQVEMCLSCHKDEKLDPAHGREVLGCSACHLGDPLAIEKKAAHKGIVMNPGDLRVVEKTCGVEGCHAQDVKKVKNSLMATNRGILATLLHYWGEAPDQNGDFSVEKLNKTGKTSLAIDYYRKLCATCHLWKEKGDLEGFFGEKGGGCSACHYVRPQAPQAIKPWETFFKFGQLKKKPHPLINKKVPMENCIRCHNRSGRVGTSFIGVYEGESYGTPYEKGSPSKKELPGDRFYLDLPSDIHHQKGMACIDCHTRDEIMGDGTNYPHYEKALEISCALCHVNPKEGKPGLTRKNKKLNNLEQTPEGKYLLIGKLSEKKHPLNPPKSGTCDYPGHKRMGCQSCHSSWIPQCYGCHAKRDMRETHLDKLTGKETPGWWEEGRSYLRYEKPMLAIWKDKIVTVTPGCQDFVTLIDKEGKAAGSFNSLTMAALSPHTTQKEGRTCADCHTSTKTVGLGEGTAWKEKGEWRFSGVDQGITTEAGPTPPLDGYVDINGKPLQKSARPDLRPFNKKELARILRVGQCLPCHKDYSDKIYTNYTPERKCPVFDEESGTTKR
;
A
#
# COMPACT_ATOMS: atom_id res chain seq x y z
N MET A 1 -62.38 -22.85 -29.06
CA MET A 1 -62.17 -24.32 -28.94
C MET A 1 -62.38 -24.72 -27.49
N LYS A 2 -63.45 -25.47 -27.17
CA LYS A 2 -63.67 -26.06 -25.84
C LYS A 2 -62.89 -27.37 -25.77
N LEU A 3 -61.94 -27.50 -24.84
CA LEU A 3 -61.23 -28.75 -24.60
C LEU A 3 -62.23 -29.85 -24.19
N PRO A 4 -62.09 -31.10 -24.69
CA PRO A 4 -62.98 -32.20 -24.34
C PRO A 4 -62.86 -32.58 -22.85
N PRO A 5 -63.92 -33.12 -22.22
CA PRO A 5 -63.91 -33.50 -20.82
C PRO A 5 -62.91 -34.65 -20.57
N ILE A 6 -61.99 -34.45 -19.64
CA ILE A 6 -61.01 -35.46 -19.22
C ILE A 6 -61.78 -36.63 -18.60
N SER A 7 -61.52 -37.86 -19.07
CA SER A 7 -62.23 -39.04 -18.56
C SER A 7 -61.88 -39.30 -17.08
N PRO A 8 -62.82 -39.72 -16.23
CA PRO A 8 -62.58 -39.99 -14.80
C PRO A 8 -61.45 -40.98 -14.54
N ARG A 9 -61.18 -41.89 -15.49
CA ARG A 9 -60.11 -42.90 -15.39
C ARG A 9 -58.72 -42.29 -15.53
N TRP A 10 -58.55 -41.29 -16.39
CA TRP A 10 -57.28 -40.59 -16.57
C TRP A 10 -56.95 -39.67 -15.40
N THR A 11 -57.96 -39.04 -14.80
CA THR A 11 -57.78 -38.27 -13.55
C THR A 11 -57.40 -39.16 -12.38
N ILE A 12 -58.01 -40.34 -12.22
CA ILE A 12 -57.62 -41.31 -11.18
C ILE A 12 -56.20 -41.82 -11.40
N LEU A 13 -55.82 -42.18 -12.62
CA LEU A 13 -54.46 -42.65 -12.93
C LEU A 13 -53.42 -41.55 -12.66
N ALA A 14 -53.69 -40.30 -13.05
CA ALA A 14 -52.82 -39.17 -12.78
C ALA A 14 -52.66 -38.90 -11.27
N LEU A 15 -53.75 -39.02 -10.49
CA LEU A 15 -53.71 -38.92 -9.03
C LEU A 15 -52.89 -40.04 -8.40
N LEU A 16 -53.06 -41.29 -8.84
CA LEU A 16 -52.29 -42.43 -8.34
C LEU A 16 -50.79 -42.30 -8.68
N MET A 17 -50.46 -41.86 -9.89
CA MET A 17 -49.08 -41.58 -10.29
C MET A 17 -48.48 -40.42 -9.48
N LEU A 18 -49.25 -39.37 -9.20
CA LEU A 18 -48.82 -38.27 -8.34
C LEU A 18 -48.56 -38.77 -6.90
N VAL A 19 -49.47 -39.56 -6.33
CA VAL A 19 -49.31 -40.13 -4.99
C VAL A 19 -48.09 -41.03 -4.93
N LEU A 20 -47.91 -41.93 -5.92
CA LEU A 20 -46.71 -42.77 -6.00
C LEU A 20 -45.44 -41.93 -6.11
N ALA A 21 -45.44 -40.88 -6.94
CA ALA A 21 -44.30 -39.97 -7.06
C ALA A 21 -44.00 -39.24 -5.75
N LEU A 22 -45.02 -38.82 -5.00
CA LEU A 22 -44.86 -38.19 -3.68
C LEU A 22 -44.33 -39.19 -2.63
N VAL A 23 -44.83 -40.43 -2.62
CA VAL A 23 -44.34 -41.49 -1.70
C VAL A 23 -42.90 -41.86 -2.01
N VAL A 24 -42.55 -42.03 -3.28
CA VAL A 24 -41.17 -42.29 -3.71
C VAL A 24 -40.27 -41.13 -3.33
N ARG A 25 -40.69 -39.89 -3.58
CA ARG A 25 -39.93 -38.69 -3.19
C ARG A 25 -39.74 -38.61 -1.67
N GLU A 26 -40.77 -38.85 -0.89
CA GLU A 26 -40.70 -38.81 0.58
C GLU A 26 -39.72 -39.86 1.10
N ASN A 27 -39.79 -41.09 0.61
CA ASN A 27 -38.89 -42.18 1.01
C ASN A 27 -37.44 -41.98 0.58
N LEU A 28 -37.19 -41.24 -0.51
CA LEU A 28 -35.84 -40.92 -0.98
C LEU A 28 -35.25 -39.67 -0.30
N THR A 29 -36.08 -38.84 0.35
CA THR A 29 -35.63 -37.59 0.98
C THR A 29 -34.94 -37.90 2.31
N LYS A 30 -33.61 -37.80 2.34
CA LYS A 30 -32.83 -37.89 3.58
C LYS A 30 -32.98 -36.61 4.40
N ARG A 31 -33.88 -36.65 5.38
CA ARG A 31 -34.08 -35.54 6.33
C ARG A 31 -33.04 -35.62 7.46
N PRO A 32 -32.56 -34.47 7.94
CA PRO A 32 -31.68 -34.46 9.11
C PRO A 32 -32.42 -34.84 10.38
N ASP A 33 -31.68 -35.42 11.33
CA ASP A 33 -32.23 -36.01 12.58
C ASP A 33 -32.92 -34.98 13.49
N LYS A 34 -32.66 -33.69 13.26
CA LYS A 34 -33.28 -32.57 13.98
C LYS A 34 -33.36 -31.33 13.11
N LEU A 35 -34.24 -30.43 13.51
CA LEU A 35 -34.27 -29.06 13.04
C LEU A 35 -33.11 -28.28 13.69
N TYR A 36 -32.27 -27.65 12.88
CA TYR A 36 -31.18 -26.83 13.38
C TYR A 36 -31.68 -25.39 13.52
N GLN A 37 -31.53 -24.81 14.71
CA GLN A 37 -31.94 -23.45 15.03
C GLN A 37 -30.78 -22.67 15.64
N LEU A 38 -30.73 -21.38 15.35
CA LEU A 38 -29.85 -20.41 15.98
C LEU A 38 -30.35 -20.06 17.39
N VAL A 39 -29.50 -19.40 18.17
CA VAL A 39 -29.85 -18.94 19.53
C VAL A 39 -31.08 -18.03 19.56
N ASN A 40 -31.36 -17.30 18.48
CA ASN A 40 -32.55 -16.44 18.35
C ASN A 40 -33.80 -17.17 17.84
N GLY A 41 -33.75 -18.49 17.67
CA GLY A 41 -34.87 -19.33 17.20
C GLY A 41 -35.04 -19.42 15.68
N GLN A 42 -34.23 -18.70 14.88
CA GLN A 42 -34.26 -18.82 13.43
C GLN A 42 -33.71 -20.18 12.98
N VAL A 43 -34.33 -20.79 11.97
CA VAL A 43 -33.90 -22.07 11.42
C VAL A 43 -32.68 -21.86 10.53
N GLU A 44 -31.67 -22.73 10.67
CA GLU A 44 -30.44 -22.72 9.87
C GLU A 44 -30.05 -24.15 9.49
N MET A 45 -30.66 -24.66 8.42
CA MET A 45 -30.45 -26.01 7.94
C MET A 45 -29.08 -26.21 7.28
N CYS A 46 -28.29 -25.15 7.02
CA CYS A 46 -26.91 -25.31 6.57
C CYS A 46 -26.09 -26.18 7.54
N LEU A 47 -26.34 -26.04 8.85
CA LEU A 47 -25.64 -26.79 9.90
C LEU A 47 -25.94 -28.29 9.89
N SER A 48 -26.97 -28.73 9.16
CA SER A 48 -27.28 -30.15 9.02
C SER A 48 -26.29 -30.89 8.11
N CYS A 49 -25.69 -30.19 7.14
CA CYS A 49 -24.65 -30.71 6.26
C CYS A 49 -23.26 -30.19 6.62
N HIS A 50 -23.14 -28.90 6.96
CA HIS A 50 -21.91 -28.21 7.32
C HIS A 50 -21.65 -28.30 8.82
N LYS A 51 -21.10 -29.44 9.26
CA LYS A 51 -20.91 -29.77 10.68
C LYS A 51 -19.54 -29.38 11.24
N ASP A 52 -18.53 -29.21 10.37
CA ASP A 52 -17.12 -29.08 10.75
C ASP A 52 -16.60 -27.63 10.67
N GLU A 53 -17.40 -26.73 10.10
CA GLU A 53 -17.04 -25.34 9.86
C GLU A 53 -16.92 -24.59 11.18
N LYS A 54 -15.72 -24.07 11.44
CA LYS A 54 -15.40 -23.28 12.63
C LYS A 54 -15.22 -21.82 12.25
N LEU A 55 -15.99 -20.94 12.87
CA LEU A 55 -15.87 -19.49 12.73
C LEU A 55 -15.18 -18.89 13.94
N ASP A 56 -14.84 -17.61 13.85
CA ASP A 56 -14.33 -16.88 15.00
C ASP A 56 -15.43 -16.64 16.05
N PRO A 57 -15.07 -16.39 17.32
CA PRO A 57 -16.06 -16.26 18.40
C PRO A 57 -17.09 -15.13 18.18
N ALA A 58 -16.74 -14.07 17.46
CA ALA A 58 -17.67 -12.96 17.22
C ALA A 58 -18.72 -13.29 16.15
N HIS A 59 -18.45 -14.29 15.30
CA HIS A 59 -19.34 -14.73 14.23
C HIS A 59 -19.73 -16.22 14.38
N GLY A 60 -19.96 -16.68 15.62
CA GLY A 60 -20.28 -18.08 15.89
C GLY A 60 -21.48 -18.58 15.07
N ARG A 61 -21.35 -19.77 14.47
CA ARG A 61 -22.38 -20.37 13.58
C ARG A 61 -23.71 -20.64 14.28
N GLU A 62 -23.67 -20.91 15.58
CA GLU A 62 -24.88 -21.12 16.38
C GLU A 62 -25.63 -19.81 16.65
N VAL A 63 -24.94 -18.67 16.53
CA VAL A 63 -25.49 -17.33 16.81
C VAL A 63 -26.00 -16.67 15.54
N LEU A 64 -25.16 -16.59 14.50
CA LEU A 64 -25.48 -15.87 13.26
C LEU A 64 -25.98 -16.77 12.13
N GLY A 65 -25.65 -18.06 12.16
CA GLY A 65 -25.89 -18.96 11.04
C GLY A 65 -24.96 -18.72 9.85
N CYS A 66 -25.09 -19.58 8.86
CA CYS A 66 -24.30 -19.52 7.62
C CYS A 66 -24.93 -18.54 6.63
N SER A 67 -26.26 -18.54 6.56
CA SER A 67 -27.05 -17.77 5.60
C SER A 67 -27.01 -16.26 5.83
N ALA A 68 -26.77 -15.80 7.06
CA ALA A 68 -26.57 -14.36 7.34
C ALA A 68 -25.35 -13.78 6.59
N CYS A 69 -24.32 -14.60 6.39
CA CYS A 69 -23.12 -14.21 5.64
C CYS A 69 -23.22 -14.65 4.18
N HIS A 70 -23.49 -15.93 3.95
CA HIS A 70 -23.40 -16.55 2.63
C HIS A 70 -24.70 -16.48 1.84
N LEU A 71 -25.78 -15.91 2.38
CA LEU A 71 -27.11 -15.95 1.79
C LEU A 71 -27.57 -17.39 1.55
N GLY A 72 -28.41 -17.63 0.53
CA GLY A 72 -29.02 -18.93 0.28
C GLY A 72 -30.34 -19.13 1.02
N ASP A 73 -30.85 -20.35 0.96
CA ASP A 73 -32.10 -20.74 1.62
C ASP A 73 -31.80 -21.57 2.88
N PRO A 74 -31.94 -20.99 4.09
CA PRO A 74 -31.63 -21.68 5.33
C PRO A 74 -32.69 -22.73 5.71
N LEU A 75 -33.82 -22.82 5.01
CA LEU A 75 -34.87 -23.80 5.27
C LEU A 75 -34.73 -25.05 4.39
N ALA A 76 -33.99 -24.94 3.29
CA ALA A 76 -33.80 -26.03 2.36
C ALA A 76 -32.76 -27.05 2.86
N ILE A 77 -33.08 -28.34 2.72
CA ILE A 77 -32.18 -29.46 3.05
C ILE A 77 -31.54 -30.09 1.80
N GLU A 78 -32.01 -29.72 0.61
CA GLU A 78 -31.43 -30.18 -0.65
C GLU A 78 -30.32 -29.21 -1.10
N LYS A 79 -29.13 -29.74 -1.41
CA LYS A 79 -27.94 -28.99 -1.82
C LYS A 79 -28.24 -27.89 -2.86
N LYS A 80 -29.01 -28.21 -3.90
CA LYS A 80 -29.29 -27.26 -5.00
C LYS A 80 -30.22 -26.13 -4.56
N ALA A 81 -31.19 -26.43 -3.72
CA ALA A 81 -32.13 -25.44 -3.21
C ALA A 81 -31.45 -24.53 -2.17
N ALA A 82 -30.76 -25.12 -1.19
CA ALA A 82 -30.06 -24.38 -0.13
C ALA A 82 -29.00 -23.42 -0.69
N HIS A 83 -28.22 -23.86 -1.68
CA HIS A 83 -27.16 -23.04 -2.27
C HIS A 83 -27.64 -22.05 -3.33
N LYS A 84 -28.94 -21.98 -3.62
CA LYS A 84 -29.46 -21.05 -4.62
C LYS A 84 -29.27 -19.60 -4.13
N GLY A 85 -28.44 -18.84 -4.84
CA GLY A 85 -28.16 -17.44 -4.51
C GLY A 85 -27.09 -17.26 -3.43
N ILE A 86 -26.32 -18.30 -3.10
CA ILE A 86 -25.20 -18.16 -2.18
C ILE A 86 -24.12 -17.23 -2.74
N VAL A 87 -23.55 -16.46 -1.82
CA VAL A 87 -22.35 -15.65 -2.01
C VAL A 87 -21.17 -16.35 -1.32
N MET A 88 -20.12 -16.65 -2.07
CA MET A 88 -18.91 -17.26 -1.51
C MET A 88 -18.11 -16.29 -0.63
N ASN A 89 -17.97 -15.04 -1.04
CA ASN A 89 -17.26 -14.00 -0.28
C ASN A 89 -18.25 -12.95 0.25
N PRO A 90 -18.69 -13.05 1.52
CA PRO A 90 -19.63 -12.08 2.09
C PRO A 90 -19.05 -10.66 2.21
N GLY A 91 -17.73 -10.52 2.26
CA GLY A 91 -17.07 -9.21 2.39
C GLY A 91 -17.00 -8.40 1.09
N ASP A 92 -17.41 -8.96 -0.04
CA ASP A 92 -17.27 -8.33 -1.35
C ASP A 92 -18.13 -7.08 -1.48
N LEU A 93 -17.53 -5.94 -1.88
CA LEU A 93 -18.20 -4.64 -1.93
C LEU A 93 -19.43 -4.60 -2.85
N ARG A 94 -19.56 -5.55 -3.79
CA ARG A 94 -20.72 -5.68 -4.69
C ARG A 94 -21.96 -6.22 -4.00
N VAL A 95 -21.81 -6.96 -2.90
CA VAL A 95 -22.91 -7.61 -2.17
C VAL A 95 -22.92 -7.30 -0.67
N VAL A 96 -21.89 -6.62 -0.16
CA VAL A 96 -21.69 -6.37 1.28
C VAL A 96 -22.88 -5.73 1.99
N GLU A 97 -23.70 -4.96 1.27
CA GLU A 97 -24.94 -4.35 1.79
C GLU A 97 -25.99 -5.38 2.23
N LYS A 98 -25.93 -6.60 1.68
CA LYS A 98 -26.82 -7.72 2.01
C LYS A 98 -26.22 -8.69 3.04
N THR A 99 -24.96 -8.47 3.44
CA THR A 99 -24.21 -9.37 4.31
C THR A 99 -23.66 -8.59 5.52
N CYS A 100 -22.41 -8.14 5.51
CA CYS A 100 -21.83 -7.41 6.64
C CYS A 100 -22.52 -6.06 6.91
N GLY A 101 -23.13 -5.46 5.89
CA GLY A 101 -23.74 -4.13 5.91
C GLY A 101 -25.19 -4.08 6.36
N VAL A 102 -25.80 -5.20 6.75
CA VAL A 102 -27.18 -5.21 7.23
C VAL A 102 -27.29 -4.52 8.60
N GLU A 103 -28.50 -4.11 8.94
CA GLU A 103 -28.80 -3.54 10.26
C GLU A 103 -28.47 -4.55 11.37
N GLY A 104 -27.93 -4.04 12.49
CA GLY A 104 -27.42 -4.90 13.56
C GLY A 104 -26.00 -5.43 13.35
N CYS A 105 -25.39 -5.22 12.17
CA CYS A 105 -24.00 -5.61 11.88
C CYS A 105 -23.08 -4.39 11.70
N HIS A 106 -22.56 -4.16 10.50
CA HIS A 106 -21.56 -3.14 10.16
C HIS A 106 -22.06 -2.15 9.10
N ALA A 107 -23.35 -1.82 9.12
CA ALA A 107 -23.99 -0.92 8.14
C ALA A 107 -23.25 0.42 7.96
N GLN A 108 -22.75 1.01 9.06
CA GLN A 108 -22.02 2.29 9.02
C GLN A 108 -20.65 2.18 8.32
N ASP A 109 -20.03 1.01 8.31
CA ASP A 109 -18.69 0.82 7.75
C ASP A 109 -18.70 0.64 6.24
N VAL A 110 -19.79 0.13 5.66
CA VAL A 110 -19.87 -0.10 4.21
C VAL A 110 -19.62 1.18 3.43
N LYS A 111 -20.29 2.28 3.81
CA LYS A 111 -20.10 3.58 3.17
C LYS A 111 -18.68 4.11 3.36
N LYS A 112 -18.11 3.95 4.56
CA LYS A 112 -16.73 4.36 4.86
C LYS A 112 -15.73 3.65 3.96
N VAL A 113 -15.82 2.32 3.88
CA VAL A 113 -14.92 1.49 3.07
C VAL A 113 -15.05 1.81 1.59
N LYS A 114 -16.29 1.92 1.06
CA LYS A 114 -16.50 2.28 -0.35
C LYS A 114 -15.91 3.65 -0.73
N ASN A 115 -15.89 4.59 0.21
CA ASN A 115 -15.30 5.93 0.02
C ASN A 115 -13.79 6.00 0.29
N SER A 116 -13.18 4.94 0.84
CA SER A 116 -11.75 4.90 1.12
C SER A 116 -10.89 4.97 -0.14
N LEU A 117 -9.64 5.42 0.00
CA LEU A 117 -8.68 5.47 -1.12
C LEU A 117 -8.32 4.07 -1.65
N MET A 118 -8.36 3.03 -0.81
CA MET A 118 -8.09 1.65 -1.24
C MET A 118 -9.26 1.05 -2.05
N ALA A 119 -10.50 1.46 -1.78
CA ALA A 119 -11.63 1.06 -2.61
C ALA A 119 -11.66 1.87 -3.91
N THR A 120 -11.54 3.19 -3.82
CA THR A 120 -11.67 4.04 -5.00
C THR A 120 -10.45 4.00 -5.93
N ASN A 121 -9.24 3.76 -5.40
CA ASN A 121 -7.96 4.05 -6.05
C ASN A 121 -7.87 5.45 -6.68
N ARG A 122 -8.68 6.41 -6.18
CA ARG A 122 -8.79 7.75 -6.76
C ARG A 122 -7.43 8.43 -6.91
N GLY A 123 -6.59 8.36 -5.88
CA GLY A 123 -5.26 8.97 -5.90
C GLY A 123 -4.36 8.40 -7.01
N ILE A 124 -4.41 7.08 -7.24
CA ILE A 124 -3.62 6.43 -8.31
C ILE A 124 -4.16 6.85 -9.68
N LEU A 125 -5.49 6.74 -9.87
CA LEU A 125 -6.15 7.07 -11.14
C LEU A 125 -5.93 8.53 -11.52
N ALA A 126 -6.21 9.46 -10.61
CA ALA A 126 -6.07 10.90 -10.85
C ALA A 126 -4.61 11.30 -11.09
N THR A 127 -3.66 10.69 -10.36
CA THR A 127 -2.23 10.96 -10.55
C THR A 127 -1.76 10.49 -11.93
N LEU A 128 -2.11 9.25 -12.30
CA LEU A 128 -1.70 8.68 -13.59
C LEU A 128 -2.30 9.47 -14.76
N LEU A 129 -3.61 9.76 -14.71
CA LEU A 129 -4.29 10.57 -15.72
C LEU A 129 -3.64 11.94 -15.89
N HIS A 130 -3.30 12.60 -14.78
CA HIS A 130 -2.63 13.90 -14.82
C HIS A 130 -1.22 13.81 -15.43
N TYR A 131 -0.41 12.85 -15.01
CA TYR A 131 0.97 12.71 -15.49
C TYR A 131 1.04 12.35 -16.96
N TRP A 132 0.07 11.60 -17.47
CA TRP A 132 -0.02 11.23 -18.87
C TRP A 132 -0.81 12.25 -19.71
N GLY A 133 -1.15 13.41 -19.14
CA GLY A 133 -1.78 14.52 -19.85
C GLY A 133 -3.27 14.35 -20.16
N GLU A 134 -3.91 13.33 -19.59
CA GLU A 134 -5.34 13.04 -19.77
C GLU A 134 -6.25 13.76 -18.76
N ALA A 135 -5.67 14.40 -17.74
CA ALA A 135 -6.38 15.25 -16.80
C ALA A 135 -5.59 16.53 -16.46
N PRO A 136 -6.28 17.67 -16.27
CA PRO A 136 -5.61 18.95 -15.99
C PRO A 136 -4.97 18.97 -14.59
N ASP A 137 -5.51 18.21 -13.65
CA ASP A 137 -5.00 18.09 -12.28
C ASP A 137 -5.26 16.71 -11.67
N GLN A 138 -4.80 16.51 -10.44
CA GLN A 138 -4.94 15.27 -9.68
C GLN A 138 -6.19 15.23 -8.78
N ASN A 139 -7.17 16.12 -8.98
CA ASN A 139 -8.35 16.24 -8.12
C ASN A 139 -9.61 15.62 -8.72
N GLY A 140 -9.55 15.11 -9.96
CA GLY A 140 -10.71 14.54 -10.66
C GLY A 140 -11.40 13.40 -9.91
N ASP A 141 -12.71 13.26 -10.14
CA ASP A 141 -13.59 12.32 -9.44
C ASP A 141 -13.63 10.93 -10.09
N PHE A 142 -12.47 10.26 -10.03
CA PHE A 142 -12.27 8.92 -10.55
C PHE A 142 -12.41 7.87 -9.44
N SER A 143 -13.00 6.72 -9.78
CA SER A 143 -12.98 5.55 -8.91
C SER A 143 -13.08 4.25 -9.69
N VAL A 144 -12.55 3.18 -9.15
CA VAL A 144 -12.68 1.82 -9.72
C VAL A 144 -14.14 1.44 -9.91
N GLU A 145 -15.01 1.76 -8.96
CA GLU A 145 -16.44 1.49 -9.06
C GLU A 145 -17.05 2.18 -10.30
N LYS A 146 -16.69 3.45 -10.56
CA LYS A 146 -17.15 4.17 -11.75
C LYS A 146 -16.59 3.55 -13.04
N LEU A 147 -15.33 3.13 -13.05
CA LEU A 147 -14.74 2.43 -14.21
C LEU A 147 -15.47 1.12 -14.50
N ASN A 148 -15.80 0.34 -13.46
CA ASN A 148 -16.59 -0.89 -13.60
C ASN A 148 -17.99 -0.63 -14.16
N LYS A 149 -18.67 0.42 -13.68
CA LYS A 149 -20.02 0.77 -14.12
C LYS A 149 -20.06 1.31 -15.55
N THR A 150 -19.07 2.12 -15.94
CA THR A 150 -19.08 2.85 -17.21
C THR A 150 -18.31 2.16 -18.32
N GLY A 151 -17.39 1.25 -18.00
CA GLY A 151 -16.48 0.64 -18.98
C GLY A 151 -15.50 1.63 -19.62
N LYS A 152 -15.45 2.89 -19.16
CA LYS A 152 -14.57 3.92 -19.75
C LYS A 152 -13.12 3.48 -19.69
N THR A 153 -12.41 3.75 -20.78
CA THR A 153 -10.98 3.48 -20.92
C THR A 153 -10.31 4.62 -21.69
N SER A 154 -8.99 4.69 -21.55
CA SER A 154 -8.07 5.65 -22.16
C SER A 154 -6.67 5.02 -22.13
N LEU A 155 -5.62 5.71 -22.57
CA LEU A 155 -4.28 5.12 -22.56
C LEU A 155 -3.79 4.87 -21.11
N ALA A 156 -3.92 5.88 -20.24
CA ALA A 156 -3.61 5.75 -18.81
C ALA A 156 -4.51 4.74 -18.09
N ILE A 157 -5.82 4.74 -18.39
CA ILE A 157 -6.75 3.80 -17.74
C ILE A 157 -6.49 2.36 -18.20
N ASP A 158 -6.17 2.14 -19.48
CA ASP A 158 -5.79 0.83 -20.00
C ASP A 158 -4.53 0.28 -19.31
N TYR A 159 -3.50 1.13 -19.14
CA TYR A 159 -2.31 0.81 -18.36
C TYR A 159 -2.65 0.44 -16.91
N TYR A 160 -3.47 1.24 -16.21
CA TYR A 160 -3.93 0.92 -14.85
C TYR A 160 -4.67 -0.42 -14.79
N ARG A 161 -5.60 -0.67 -15.72
CA ARG A 161 -6.42 -1.88 -15.78
C ARG A 161 -5.57 -3.14 -15.94
N LYS A 162 -4.54 -3.08 -16.76
CA LYS A 162 -3.69 -4.24 -17.08
C LYS A 162 -2.51 -4.42 -16.14
N LEU A 163 -2.00 -3.37 -15.48
CA LEU A 163 -0.80 -3.49 -14.65
C LEU A 163 -1.06 -3.25 -13.16
N CYS A 164 -2.04 -2.41 -12.81
CA CYS A 164 -2.24 -1.93 -11.43
C CYS A 164 -3.53 -2.42 -10.75
N ALA A 165 -4.55 -2.82 -11.51
CA ALA A 165 -5.89 -3.13 -10.98
C ALA A 165 -5.95 -4.37 -10.05
N THR A 166 -4.83 -5.05 -9.76
CA THR A 166 -4.83 -6.09 -8.71
C THR A 166 -4.87 -5.54 -7.28
N CYS A 167 -4.69 -4.23 -7.08
CA CYS A 167 -4.43 -3.61 -5.78
C CYS A 167 -5.61 -2.79 -5.19
N HIS A 168 -6.86 -3.04 -5.61
CA HIS A 168 -8.04 -2.32 -5.09
C HIS A 168 -9.04 -3.27 -4.40
N LEU A 169 -9.91 -2.72 -3.55
CA LEU A 169 -10.85 -3.52 -2.76
C LEU A 169 -12.04 -4.09 -3.56
N TRP A 170 -12.43 -3.47 -4.68
CA TRP A 170 -13.48 -3.98 -5.58
C TRP A 170 -13.09 -5.23 -6.39
N LYS A 171 -11.83 -5.64 -6.33
CA LYS A 171 -11.35 -6.79 -7.08
C LYS A 171 -11.96 -8.03 -6.45
N GLU A 172 -12.43 -8.96 -7.26
CA GLU A 172 -12.92 -10.23 -6.75
C GLU A 172 -11.76 -11.05 -6.15
N LYS A 173 -12.02 -11.71 -5.03
CA LYS A 173 -11.05 -12.63 -4.43
C LYS A 173 -11.22 -14.01 -5.08
N GLY A 174 -10.13 -14.55 -5.62
CA GLY A 174 -10.11 -15.86 -6.29
C GLY A 174 -10.45 -15.86 -7.77
N ASP A 175 -10.63 -14.69 -8.39
CA ASP A 175 -10.77 -14.50 -9.85
C ASP A 175 -9.50 -14.82 -10.67
N LEU A 176 -8.34 -14.77 -10.04
CA LEU A 176 -7.03 -15.06 -10.61
C LEU A 176 -6.32 -16.13 -9.79
N GLU A 177 -5.34 -16.79 -10.40
CA GLU A 177 -4.55 -17.81 -9.71
C GLU A 177 -3.47 -17.21 -8.78
N GLY A 178 -3.03 -18.04 -7.83
CA GLY A 178 -1.90 -17.77 -6.96
C GLY A 178 -2.01 -16.45 -6.18
N PHE A 179 -0.90 -15.72 -6.13
CA PHE A 179 -0.75 -14.51 -5.32
C PHE A 179 -1.78 -13.40 -5.65
N PHE A 180 -2.18 -13.27 -6.92
CA PHE A 180 -3.12 -12.23 -7.34
C PHE A 180 -4.57 -12.57 -6.98
N GLY A 181 -4.92 -13.85 -6.93
CA GLY A 181 -6.22 -14.33 -6.44
C GLY A 181 -6.48 -14.01 -4.96
N GLU A 182 -5.42 -13.93 -4.15
CA GLU A 182 -5.51 -13.67 -2.71
C GLU A 182 -5.77 -12.19 -2.35
N LYS A 183 -5.75 -11.30 -3.34
CA LYS A 183 -6.03 -9.85 -3.18
C LYS A 183 -7.53 -9.53 -3.31
N GLY A 184 -7.91 -8.28 -3.07
CA GLY A 184 -9.30 -7.82 -3.20
C GLY A 184 -10.26 -8.44 -2.20
N GLY A 185 -11.55 -8.44 -2.53
CA GLY A 185 -12.63 -9.07 -1.76
C GLY A 185 -13.33 -8.15 -0.76
N GLY A 186 -13.17 -6.83 -0.88
CA GLY A 186 -13.78 -5.86 0.03
C GLY A 186 -13.29 -6.02 1.48
N CYS A 187 -14.21 -6.25 2.41
CA CYS A 187 -13.90 -6.44 3.83
C CYS A 187 -12.97 -7.65 4.06
N SER A 188 -13.09 -8.69 3.24
CA SER A 188 -12.24 -9.89 3.33
C SER A 188 -10.84 -9.69 2.77
N ALA A 189 -10.51 -8.52 2.19
CA ALA A 189 -9.13 -8.18 1.85
C ALA A 189 -8.23 -8.14 3.10
N CYS A 190 -8.79 -7.67 4.23
CA CYS A 190 -8.07 -7.44 5.47
C CYS A 190 -8.50 -8.39 6.59
N HIS A 191 -9.81 -8.65 6.74
CA HIS A 191 -10.31 -9.42 7.89
C HIS A 191 -10.23 -10.94 7.70
N TYR A 192 -9.87 -11.39 6.50
CA TYR A 192 -9.71 -12.81 6.17
C TYR A 192 -8.45 -13.39 6.79
N VAL A 193 -8.61 -14.35 7.70
CA VAL A 193 -7.52 -15.10 8.31
C VAL A 193 -7.77 -16.59 8.12
N ARG A 194 -6.81 -17.33 7.56
CA ARG A 194 -6.93 -18.79 7.44
C ARG A 194 -6.59 -19.44 8.79
N PRO A 195 -7.46 -20.32 9.34
CA PRO A 195 -7.09 -21.13 10.50
C PRO A 195 -5.80 -21.91 10.20
N GLN A 196 -4.89 -21.96 11.18
CA GLN A 196 -3.64 -22.74 11.11
C GLN A 196 -2.62 -22.24 10.08
N ALA A 197 -2.76 -21.01 9.59
CA ALA A 197 -1.70 -20.38 8.81
C ALA A 197 -0.41 -20.31 9.66
N PRO A 198 0.74 -20.84 9.20
CA PRO A 198 2.00 -20.62 9.91
C PRO A 198 2.23 -19.12 10.05
N GLN A 199 2.65 -18.67 11.23
CA GLN A 199 3.10 -17.30 11.42
C GLN A 199 4.46 -17.17 10.71
N ALA A 200 4.45 -16.75 9.44
CA ALA A 200 5.69 -16.43 8.75
C ALA A 200 6.08 -14.99 9.03
N ILE A 201 7.36 -14.78 9.32
CA ILE A 201 7.97 -13.45 9.40
C ILE A 201 7.86 -12.74 8.04
N LYS A 202 7.90 -13.52 6.95
CA LYS A 202 7.81 -13.06 5.56
C LYS A 202 6.51 -13.55 4.91
N PRO A 203 5.60 -12.64 4.48
CA PRO A 203 4.26 -13.00 3.99
C PRO A 203 4.23 -13.95 2.79
N TRP A 204 5.24 -13.96 1.93
CA TRP A 204 5.25 -14.86 0.77
C TRP A 204 5.50 -16.33 1.15
N GLU A 205 6.21 -16.59 2.25
CA GLU A 205 6.39 -17.96 2.76
C GLU A 205 5.06 -18.60 3.15
N THR A 206 4.09 -17.79 3.60
CA THR A 206 2.73 -18.26 3.82
C THR A 206 1.96 -18.41 2.50
N PHE A 207 1.99 -17.42 1.60
CA PHE A 207 1.20 -17.47 0.35
C PHE A 207 1.48 -18.72 -0.50
N PHE A 208 2.74 -19.12 -0.65
CA PHE A 208 3.10 -20.26 -1.49
C PHE A 208 2.78 -21.63 -0.87
N LYS A 209 2.85 -21.75 0.46
CA LYS A 209 2.55 -23.02 1.16
C LYS A 209 1.06 -23.40 1.10
N PHE A 210 0.17 -22.44 0.88
CA PHE A 210 -1.28 -22.72 0.90
C PHE A 210 -1.88 -23.23 -0.40
N GLY A 211 -1.17 -23.13 -1.54
CA GLY A 211 -1.63 -23.71 -2.81
C GLY A 211 -1.76 -25.23 -2.79
N GLN A 212 -1.26 -25.90 -1.73
CA GLN A 212 -1.05 -27.34 -1.66
C GLN A 212 -2.04 -28.09 -0.74
N LEU A 213 -2.97 -27.40 -0.06
CA LEU A 213 -3.90 -28.06 0.86
C LEU A 213 -5.08 -28.73 0.13
N LYS A 214 -5.26 -30.05 0.35
CA LYS A 214 -6.35 -30.85 -0.23
C LYS A 214 -7.77 -30.46 0.27
N LYS A 215 -7.90 -29.92 1.48
CA LYS A 215 -9.17 -29.40 2.05
C LYS A 215 -8.91 -28.02 2.66
N LYS A 216 -9.58 -26.97 2.16
CA LYS A 216 -9.41 -25.60 2.66
C LYS A 216 -10.34 -25.39 3.87
N PRO A 217 -9.82 -25.09 5.07
CA PRO A 217 -10.68 -24.77 6.21
C PRO A 217 -11.44 -23.46 5.97
N HIS A 218 -12.61 -23.33 6.58
CA HIS A 218 -13.38 -22.09 6.56
C HIS A 218 -12.54 -20.94 7.15
N PRO A 219 -12.47 -19.77 6.51
CA PRO A 219 -11.70 -18.64 7.03
C PRO A 219 -12.33 -18.03 8.28
N LEU A 220 -11.51 -17.38 9.10
CA LEU A 220 -11.93 -16.55 10.22
C LEU A 220 -12.05 -15.10 9.77
N ILE A 221 -13.02 -14.36 10.30
CA ILE A 221 -13.20 -12.93 10.06
C ILE A 221 -12.83 -12.17 11.34
N ASN A 222 -11.60 -11.67 11.42
CA ASN A 222 -11.05 -11.17 12.67
C ASN A 222 -10.71 -9.68 12.62
N LYS A 223 -10.98 -8.96 13.71
CA LYS A 223 -10.52 -7.57 13.93
C LYS A 223 -8.99 -7.47 14.14
N LYS A 224 -8.34 -8.52 14.63
CA LYS A 224 -6.87 -8.64 14.74
C LYS A 224 -6.28 -8.96 13.36
N VAL A 225 -6.21 -7.95 12.50
CA VAL A 225 -5.72 -8.08 11.11
C VAL A 225 -4.20 -8.31 11.09
N PRO A 226 -3.71 -9.44 10.54
CA PRO A 226 -2.28 -9.72 10.45
C PRO A 226 -1.59 -8.86 9.38
N MET A 227 -0.29 -8.61 9.54
CA MET A 227 0.47 -7.74 8.62
C MET A 227 0.54 -8.30 7.21
N GLU A 228 0.55 -9.63 7.06
CA GLU A 228 0.59 -10.30 5.76
C GLU A 228 -0.53 -9.80 4.85
N ASN A 229 -1.72 -9.53 5.39
CA ASN A 229 -2.86 -9.03 4.61
C ASN A 229 -2.60 -7.62 4.06
N CYS A 230 -1.90 -6.75 4.80
CA CYS A 230 -1.47 -5.44 4.32
C CYS A 230 -0.40 -5.59 3.22
N ILE A 231 0.60 -6.44 3.47
CA ILE A 231 1.78 -6.59 2.60
C ILE A 231 1.40 -7.22 1.25
N ARG A 232 0.32 -8.01 1.15
CA ARG A 232 -0.22 -8.51 -0.14
C ARG A 232 -0.38 -7.41 -1.19
N CYS A 233 -0.79 -6.21 -0.78
CA CYS A 233 -0.93 -5.08 -1.68
C CYS A 233 0.27 -4.12 -1.56
N HIS A 234 0.75 -3.86 -0.34
CA HIS A 234 1.82 -2.90 -0.05
C HIS A 234 3.26 -3.41 -0.29
N ASN A 235 3.46 -4.39 -1.18
CA ASN A 235 4.78 -4.92 -1.57
C ASN A 235 5.35 -4.37 -2.90
N ARG A 236 4.61 -3.50 -3.62
CA ARG A 236 5.05 -2.98 -4.94
C ARG A 236 4.96 -1.46 -5.03
N SER A 237 3.78 -0.86 -4.89
CA SER A 237 3.61 0.60 -4.91
C SER A 237 4.25 1.24 -3.68
N GLY A 238 5.38 1.93 -3.85
CA GLY A 238 6.19 2.52 -2.78
C GLY A 238 6.89 1.51 -1.84
N ARG A 239 6.62 0.20 -1.98
CA ARG A 239 7.24 -0.91 -1.22
C ARG A 239 7.19 -0.72 0.31
N VAL A 240 6.25 0.06 0.83
CA VAL A 240 6.19 0.43 2.25
C VAL A 240 6.05 -0.78 3.19
N GLY A 241 5.27 -1.79 2.79
CA GLY A 241 5.08 -3.00 3.59
C GLY A 241 6.33 -3.87 3.65
N THR A 242 7.03 -4.01 2.52
CA THR A 242 8.30 -4.76 2.46
C THR A 242 9.43 -4.00 3.16
N SER A 243 9.51 -2.69 3.00
CA SER A 243 10.49 -1.85 3.70
C SER A 243 10.32 -1.88 5.21
N PHE A 244 9.08 -1.86 5.71
CA PHE A 244 8.79 -1.97 7.15
C PHE A 244 9.38 -3.24 7.76
N ILE A 245 9.32 -4.37 7.04
CA ILE A 245 9.86 -5.66 7.49
C ILE A 245 11.30 -5.92 7.04
N GLY A 246 12.00 -4.92 6.48
CA GLY A 246 13.41 -5.05 6.10
C GLY A 246 13.64 -5.86 4.81
N VAL A 247 12.68 -5.84 3.89
CA VAL A 247 12.78 -6.54 2.61
C VAL A 247 12.84 -5.53 1.46
N TYR A 248 13.88 -5.64 0.65
CA TYR A 248 14.07 -4.83 -0.54
C TYR A 248 14.00 -5.71 -1.79
N GLU A 249 13.12 -5.36 -2.73
CA GLU A 249 13.05 -5.99 -4.05
C GLU A 249 14.29 -5.59 -4.88
N GLY A 250 15.13 -6.57 -5.22
CA GLY A 250 16.31 -6.37 -6.07
C GLY A 250 15.96 -6.26 -7.57
N GLU A 251 16.96 -6.04 -8.43
CA GLU A 251 16.76 -5.81 -9.88
C GLU A 251 16.44 -7.09 -10.69
N SER A 252 15.76 -8.06 -10.06
CA SER A 252 15.22 -9.28 -10.70
C SER A 252 16.25 -10.31 -11.24
N TYR A 253 17.54 -10.20 -10.93
CA TYR A 253 18.56 -11.12 -11.48
C TYR A 253 19.12 -12.17 -10.49
N GLY A 254 18.51 -12.28 -9.29
CA GLY A 254 18.81 -13.35 -8.35
C GLY A 254 20.17 -13.29 -7.67
N THR A 255 20.79 -12.11 -7.55
CA THR A 255 22.08 -11.96 -6.83
C THR A 255 21.92 -11.47 -5.40
N PRO A 256 22.92 -11.74 -4.52
CA PRO A 256 24.15 -12.50 -4.78
C PRO A 256 23.86 -13.98 -5.08
N TYR A 257 24.63 -14.57 -6.01
CA TYR A 257 24.47 -15.98 -6.34
C TYR A 257 24.85 -16.88 -5.16
N GLU A 258 24.07 -17.93 -4.96
CA GLU A 258 24.28 -18.93 -3.91
C GLU A 258 24.75 -20.23 -4.58
N LYS A 259 26.02 -20.61 -4.33
CA LYS A 259 26.63 -21.84 -4.90
C LYS A 259 26.51 -21.95 -6.43
N GLY A 260 26.66 -20.82 -7.13
CA GLY A 260 26.58 -20.77 -8.61
C GLY A 260 25.16 -20.77 -9.18
N SER A 261 24.12 -20.62 -8.35
CA SER A 261 22.73 -20.47 -8.78
C SER A 261 22.13 -19.14 -8.28
N PRO A 262 21.05 -18.63 -8.90
CA PRO A 262 20.23 -17.55 -8.33
C PRO A 262 19.92 -17.77 -6.85
N SER A 263 19.91 -16.68 -6.08
CA SER A 263 19.50 -16.70 -4.68
C SER A 263 18.11 -17.29 -4.55
N LYS A 264 17.88 -18.08 -3.50
CA LYS A 264 16.56 -18.65 -3.20
C LYS A 264 15.59 -17.63 -2.59
N LYS A 265 16.03 -16.38 -2.41
CA LYS A 265 15.25 -15.29 -1.84
C LYS A 265 14.30 -14.69 -2.88
N GLU A 266 13.19 -15.39 -3.08
CA GLU A 266 12.18 -15.02 -4.07
C GLU A 266 10.95 -14.34 -3.45
N LEU A 267 10.37 -13.42 -4.22
CA LEU A 267 9.09 -12.78 -4.05
C LEU A 267 8.15 -13.25 -5.18
N PRO A 268 6.81 -13.14 -5.00
CA PRO A 268 5.88 -13.46 -6.07
C PRO A 268 6.12 -12.69 -7.38
N GLY A 269 6.05 -13.44 -8.49
CA GLY A 269 6.21 -12.96 -9.86
C GLY A 269 7.67 -12.88 -10.31
N ASP A 270 8.47 -13.92 -10.06
CA ASP A 270 9.89 -14.02 -10.46
C ASP A 270 10.74 -12.82 -10.03
N ARG A 271 10.47 -12.33 -8.82
CA ARG A 271 11.19 -11.22 -8.21
C ARG A 271 12.12 -11.75 -7.13
N PHE A 272 13.25 -11.10 -6.94
CA PHE A 272 14.20 -11.46 -5.88
C PHE A 272 14.29 -10.35 -4.84
N TYR A 273 14.74 -10.69 -3.63
CA TYR A 273 14.88 -9.71 -2.57
C TYR A 273 16.17 -9.84 -1.77
N LEU A 274 16.57 -8.71 -1.19
CA LEU A 274 17.64 -8.61 -0.19
C LEU A 274 17.03 -8.30 1.18
N ASP A 275 17.66 -8.84 2.23
CA ASP A 275 17.34 -8.48 3.61
C ASP A 275 18.14 -7.22 3.98
N LEU A 276 17.42 -6.20 4.44
CA LEU A 276 17.94 -4.95 4.94
C LEU A 276 17.46 -4.71 6.38
N PRO A 277 18.04 -3.75 7.11
CA PRO A 277 17.50 -3.37 8.41
C PRO A 277 16.03 -2.95 8.29
N SER A 278 15.16 -3.66 9.01
CA SER A 278 13.73 -3.35 9.09
C SER A 278 13.48 -2.11 9.96
N ASP A 279 12.26 -1.59 9.96
CA ASP A 279 11.89 -0.47 10.82
C ASP A 279 12.03 -0.84 12.31
N ILE A 280 12.54 0.07 13.14
CA ILE A 280 12.72 -0.14 14.57
C ILE A 280 11.41 -0.49 15.28
N HIS A 281 10.27 0.03 14.83
CA HIS A 281 8.97 -0.31 15.38
C HIS A 281 8.63 -1.78 15.10
N HIS A 282 8.91 -2.25 13.88
CA HIS A 282 8.77 -3.67 13.53
C HIS A 282 9.71 -4.55 14.35
N GLN A 283 10.99 -4.18 14.47
CA GLN A 283 11.98 -4.91 15.29
C GLN A 283 11.53 -5.03 16.75
N LYS A 284 10.81 -4.02 17.27
CA LYS A 284 10.27 -4.05 18.63
C LYS A 284 9.00 -4.88 18.75
N GLY A 285 8.38 -5.31 17.65
CA GLY A 285 7.20 -6.18 17.63
C GLY A 285 5.88 -5.47 17.31
N MET A 286 5.93 -4.26 16.73
CA MET A 286 4.75 -3.54 16.26
C MET A 286 4.32 -4.00 14.87
N ALA A 287 3.02 -3.96 14.63
CA ALA A 287 2.35 -4.22 13.36
C ALA A 287 1.76 -2.95 12.75
N CYS A 288 1.36 -3.02 11.48
CA CYS A 288 0.77 -1.88 10.76
C CYS A 288 -0.42 -1.25 11.53
N ILE A 289 -1.29 -2.08 12.11
CA ILE A 289 -2.49 -1.65 12.82
C ILE A 289 -2.22 -1.03 14.20
N ASP A 290 -1.00 -1.15 14.72
CA ASP A 290 -0.61 -0.53 15.99
C ASP A 290 -0.50 1.00 15.85
N CYS A 291 -0.12 1.45 14.64
CA CYS A 291 -0.09 2.85 14.26
C CYS A 291 -1.36 3.23 13.50
N HIS A 292 -1.65 2.58 12.37
CA HIS A 292 -2.73 2.97 11.46
C HIS A 292 -4.11 2.69 12.08
N THR A 293 -4.94 3.73 12.18
CA THR A 293 -6.26 3.65 12.84
C THR A 293 -7.32 3.03 11.95
N ARG A 294 -8.42 2.57 12.56
CA ARG A 294 -9.58 2.04 11.83
C ARG A 294 -10.11 3.03 10.80
N ASP A 295 -10.36 4.28 11.20
CA ASP A 295 -10.94 5.29 10.32
C ASP A 295 -9.95 5.80 9.25
N GLU A 296 -8.64 5.65 9.48
CA GLU A 296 -7.62 5.94 8.47
C GLU A 296 -7.58 4.84 7.39
N ILE A 297 -7.63 3.58 7.81
CA ILE A 297 -7.58 2.41 6.91
C ILE A 297 -8.93 2.21 6.19
N MET A 298 -10.01 2.07 6.95
CA MET A 298 -11.36 1.80 6.42
C MET A 298 -12.04 3.06 5.89
N GLY A 299 -11.49 4.25 6.15
CA GLY A 299 -12.11 5.53 5.85
C GLY A 299 -13.02 6.02 6.97
N ASP A 300 -13.27 7.33 6.97
CA ASP A 300 -14.19 8.00 7.89
C ASP A 300 -15.52 8.40 7.21
N GLY A 301 -15.71 7.97 5.97
CA GLY A 301 -16.86 8.32 5.13
C GLY A 301 -16.60 9.48 4.18
N THR A 302 -15.51 10.23 4.37
CA THR A 302 -15.11 11.31 3.48
C THR A 302 -14.41 10.74 2.25
N ASN A 303 -14.77 11.22 1.06
CA ASN A 303 -14.06 10.90 -0.18
C ASN A 303 -12.88 11.86 -0.34
N TYR A 304 -11.68 11.40 0.01
CA TYR A 304 -10.46 12.19 -0.09
C TYR A 304 -9.86 12.09 -1.50
N PRO A 305 -9.43 13.21 -2.13
CA PRO A 305 -8.67 13.17 -3.37
C PRO A 305 -7.22 12.67 -3.17
N HIS A 306 -6.66 12.92 -1.99
CA HIS A 306 -5.24 12.80 -1.67
C HIS A 306 -5.04 12.11 -0.31
N TYR A 307 -4.05 11.21 -0.20
CA TYR A 307 -3.84 10.39 1.01
C TYR A 307 -3.46 11.22 2.23
N GLU A 308 -2.81 12.36 2.01
CA GLU A 308 -2.36 13.32 3.02
C GLU A 308 -3.54 13.91 3.81
N LYS A 309 -4.73 13.97 3.18
CA LYS A 309 -5.97 14.41 3.83
C LYS A 309 -6.64 13.29 4.63
N ALA A 310 -6.40 12.04 4.25
CA ALA A 310 -6.88 10.85 4.97
C ALA A 310 -6.00 10.51 6.17
N LEU A 311 -4.68 10.72 6.06
CA LEU A 311 -3.65 10.36 7.04
C LEU A 311 -3.79 11.14 8.35
N GLU A 312 -4.07 10.42 9.42
CA GLU A 312 -4.20 10.91 10.79
C GLU A 312 -2.91 10.69 11.62
N ILE A 313 -2.09 9.68 11.28
CA ILE A 313 -0.91 9.27 12.05
C ILE A 313 0.33 10.13 11.75
N SER A 314 1.17 10.36 12.77
CA SER A 314 2.45 11.05 12.65
C SER A 314 3.40 10.69 13.80
N CYS A 315 4.73 10.76 13.62
CA CYS A 315 5.69 10.43 14.68
C CYS A 315 5.43 11.21 15.98
N ALA A 316 5.07 12.49 15.84
CA ALA A 316 4.79 13.39 16.95
C ALA A 316 3.55 13.02 17.76
N LEU A 317 2.71 12.07 17.32
CA LEU A 317 1.59 11.61 18.14
C LEU A 317 2.05 10.73 19.32
N CYS A 318 3.09 9.93 19.12
CA CYS A 318 3.63 9.03 20.14
C CYS A 318 4.90 9.60 20.79
N HIS A 319 5.71 10.32 20.00
CA HIS A 319 6.94 10.96 20.45
C HIS A 319 6.66 12.44 20.75
N VAL A 320 5.90 12.69 21.81
CA VAL A 320 5.54 14.05 22.25
C VAL A 320 6.54 14.56 23.28
N ASN A 321 6.94 15.82 23.16
CA ASN A 321 7.62 16.53 24.25
C ASN A 321 6.62 16.71 25.40
N PRO A 322 6.87 16.17 26.62
CA PRO A 322 5.92 16.23 27.72
C PRO A 322 5.51 17.66 28.13
N LYS A 323 6.32 18.67 27.78
CA LYS A 323 6.01 20.09 27.98
C LYS A 323 4.98 20.65 27.00
N GLU A 324 4.80 20.00 25.85
CA GLU A 324 3.95 20.46 24.74
C GLU A 324 2.61 19.72 24.66
N GLY A 325 2.49 18.55 25.32
CA GLY A 325 1.22 17.83 25.36
C GLY A 325 1.34 16.38 25.82
N LYS A 326 0.26 15.63 25.59
CA LYS A 326 0.15 14.20 25.88
C LYS A 326 0.16 13.40 24.58
N PRO A 327 0.78 12.20 24.55
CA PRO A 327 0.75 11.34 23.37
C PRO A 327 -0.65 10.78 23.11
N GLY A 328 -0.85 10.33 21.87
CA GLY A 328 -2.02 9.56 21.45
C GLY A 328 -3.11 10.33 20.73
N LEU A 329 -2.93 11.62 20.46
CA LEU A 329 -3.89 12.41 19.70
C LEU A 329 -3.49 12.44 18.22
N THR A 330 -4.35 11.91 17.34
CA THR A 330 -4.12 11.93 15.89
C THR A 330 -4.29 13.35 15.32
N ARG A 331 -3.87 13.58 14.06
CA ARG A 331 -4.07 14.87 13.36
C ARG A 331 -5.53 15.27 13.21
N LYS A 332 -6.47 14.34 13.38
CA LYS A 332 -7.92 14.59 13.38
C LYS A 332 -8.51 14.60 14.79
N ASN A 333 -7.69 14.83 15.81
CA ASN A 333 -8.09 14.91 17.21
C ASN A 333 -8.79 13.65 17.76
N LYS A 334 -8.45 12.47 17.22
CA LYS A 334 -8.93 11.19 17.74
C LYS A 334 -7.89 10.60 18.68
N LYS A 335 -8.33 9.90 19.72
CA LYS A 335 -7.43 9.19 20.65
C LYS A 335 -7.09 7.82 20.09
N LEU A 336 -5.82 7.43 20.17
CA LEU A 336 -5.42 6.04 19.99
C LEU A 336 -6.08 5.18 21.08
N ASN A 337 -6.59 4.03 20.67
CA ASN A 337 -7.32 3.10 21.54
C ASN A 337 -6.44 2.00 22.14
N ASN A 338 -5.13 2.09 21.95
CA ASN A 338 -4.13 1.13 22.42
C ASN A 338 -3.02 1.82 23.20
N LEU A 339 -3.36 2.85 23.98
CA LEU A 339 -2.45 3.51 24.91
C LEU A 339 -2.90 3.29 26.35
N GLU A 340 -1.95 2.98 27.22
CA GLU A 340 -2.12 2.91 28.66
C GLU A 340 -1.19 3.93 29.34
N GLN A 341 -1.65 4.56 30.41
CA GLN A 341 -0.81 5.39 31.27
C GLN A 341 -0.46 4.59 32.54
N THR A 342 0.82 4.53 32.89
CA THR A 342 1.28 3.87 34.11
C THR A 342 1.01 4.76 35.35
N PRO A 343 1.01 4.19 36.57
CA PRO A 343 0.88 4.99 37.80
C PRO A 343 1.93 6.10 37.93
N GLU A 344 3.13 5.89 37.37
CA GLU A 344 4.23 6.87 37.35
C GLU A 344 4.07 7.92 36.25
N GLY A 345 2.91 7.95 35.56
CA GLY A 345 2.58 8.93 34.54
C GLY A 345 3.19 8.69 33.16
N LYS A 346 3.90 7.56 32.95
CA LYS A 346 4.48 7.20 31.65
C LYS A 346 3.42 6.62 30.71
N TYR A 347 3.60 6.76 29.41
CA TYR A 347 2.69 6.20 28.41
C TYR A 347 3.28 4.95 27.75
N LEU A 348 2.45 3.92 27.61
CA LEU A 348 2.75 2.68 26.94
C LEU A 348 1.80 2.51 25.75
N LEU A 349 2.33 2.17 24.59
CA LEU A 349 1.55 1.66 23.48
C LEU A 349 1.46 0.14 23.58
N ILE A 350 0.25 -0.39 23.48
CA ILE A 350 -0.02 -1.82 23.54
C ILE A 350 -0.18 -2.33 22.11
N GLY A 351 0.63 -3.32 21.72
CA GLY A 351 0.51 -3.99 20.43
C GLY A 351 -0.85 -4.70 20.32
N LYS A 352 -1.62 -4.41 19.28
CA LYS A 352 -2.98 -4.97 19.07
C LYS A 352 -2.94 -6.44 18.65
N LEU A 353 -1.83 -6.88 18.06
CA LEU A 353 -1.58 -8.28 17.73
C LEU A 353 -0.74 -8.99 18.78
N SER A 354 0.37 -8.37 19.19
CA SER A 354 1.38 -9.00 20.06
C SER A 354 1.09 -8.85 21.56
N GLU A 355 0.19 -7.93 21.94
CA GLU A 355 -0.11 -7.54 23.34
C GLU A 355 1.12 -7.01 24.11
N LYS A 356 2.23 -6.81 23.40
CA LYS A 356 3.48 -6.29 23.94
C LYS A 356 3.32 -4.82 24.29
N LYS A 357 3.87 -4.43 25.44
CA LYS A 357 3.88 -3.04 25.90
C LYS A 357 5.14 -2.32 25.39
N HIS A 358 4.96 -1.16 24.77
CA HIS A 358 6.02 -0.35 24.18
C HIS A 358 6.06 1.02 24.87
N PRO A 359 7.13 1.34 25.63
CA PRO A 359 7.28 2.66 26.23
C PRO A 359 7.36 3.75 25.17
N LEU A 360 6.57 4.81 25.34
CA LEU A 360 6.63 5.99 24.47
C LEU A 360 7.70 6.94 24.98
N ASN A 361 8.78 7.07 24.19
CA ASN A 361 9.90 7.94 24.53
C ASN A 361 9.74 9.30 23.84
N PRO A 362 9.94 10.42 24.56
CA PRO A 362 9.92 11.74 23.94
C PRO A 362 11.12 11.96 23.01
N PRO A 363 11.04 12.93 22.08
CA PRO A 363 12.19 13.35 21.28
C PRO A 363 13.36 13.80 22.16
N LYS A 364 14.60 13.56 21.70
CA LYS A 364 15.81 13.92 22.43
C LYS A 364 16.02 15.43 22.44
N SER A 365 16.01 16.04 23.62
CA SER A 365 16.33 17.46 23.83
C SER A 365 17.75 17.81 23.39
N GLY A 366 17.95 19.01 22.85
CA GLY A 366 19.19 19.51 22.24
C GLY A 366 19.44 19.02 20.80
N THR A 367 18.86 17.88 20.40
CA THR A 367 19.03 17.31 19.05
C THR A 367 17.76 17.48 18.21
N CYS A 368 16.60 17.09 18.73
CA CYS A 368 15.33 17.13 18.01
C CYS A 368 14.68 18.53 17.99
N ASP A 369 15.08 19.40 18.90
CA ASP A 369 14.66 20.80 19.01
C ASP A 369 15.75 21.79 18.53
N TYR A 370 16.82 21.28 17.88
CA TYR A 370 17.88 22.11 17.34
C TYR A 370 17.32 23.14 16.33
N PRO A 371 17.52 24.46 16.55
CA PRO A 371 16.91 25.50 15.71
C PRO A 371 17.22 25.35 14.21
N GLY A 372 18.44 24.96 13.86
CA GLY A 372 18.86 24.77 12.46
C GLY A 372 18.12 23.64 11.74
N HIS A 373 17.55 22.68 12.48
CA HIS A 373 16.82 21.54 11.94
C HIS A 373 15.32 21.57 12.26
N LYS A 374 14.77 22.69 12.74
CA LYS A 374 13.34 22.82 13.10
C LYS A 374 12.35 22.46 11.96
N ARG A 375 12.79 22.60 10.71
CA ARG A 375 12.01 22.25 9.50
C ARG A 375 12.10 20.75 9.14
N MET A 376 13.01 20.00 9.75
CA MET A 376 13.26 18.60 9.42
C MET A 376 12.08 17.71 9.88
N GLY A 377 11.55 16.88 8.97
CA GLY A 377 10.65 15.79 9.34
C GLY A 377 11.41 14.66 10.03
N CYS A 378 10.79 13.97 10.99
CA CYS A 378 11.44 12.88 11.73
C CYS A 378 12.00 11.80 10.79
N GLN A 379 11.23 11.38 9.78
CA GLN A 379 11.68 10.39 8.79
C GLN A 379 12.89 10.86 7.97
N SER A 380 13.01 12.17 7.71
CA SER A 380 14.15 12.72 6.98
C SER A 380 15.46 12.52 7.73
N CYS A 381 15.42 12.43 9.07
CA CYS A 381 16.55 12.11 9.92
C CYS A 381 16.67 10.61 10.24
N HIS A 382 15.55 9.91 10.48
CA HIS A 382 15.58 8.55 11.03
C HIS A 382 15.45 7.43 9.99
N SER A 383 15.15 7.72 8.73
CA SER A 383 15.07 6.67 7.69
C SER A 383 16.45 6.33 7.14
N SER A 384 16.85 5.06 7.29
CA SER A 384 18.18 4.60 6.87
C SER A 384 18.29 4.26 5.39
N TRP A 385 17.18 3.94 4.73
CA TRP A 385 17.12 3.67 3.30
C TRP A 385 15.71 3.89 2.74
N ILE A 386 15.58 4.08 1.44
CA ILE A 386 14.31 4.12 0.72
C ILE A 386 14.47 3.37 -0.61
N PRO A 387 13.52 2.49 -0.98
CA PRO A 387 13.52 1.87 -2.29
C PRO A 387 13.28 2.95 -3.35
N GLN A 388 14.17 2.99 -4.34
CA GLN A 388 14.12 3.93 -5.46
C GLN A 388 14.11 3.12 -6.75
N CYS A 389 13.09 3.36 -7.57
CA CYS A 389 12.92 2.71 -8.87
C CYS A 389 13.07 3.81 -9.92
N TYR A 390 14.22 3.84 -10.59
CA TYR A 390 14.54 4.88 -11.56
C TYR A 390 14.15 4.44 -12.96
N GLY A 391 13.43 5.32 -13.67
CA GLY A 391 13.02 5.14 -15.05
C GLY A 391 12.12 3.92 -15.30
N CYS A 392 10.81 4.10 -15.38
CA CYS A 392 9.84 3.07 -15.77
C CYS A 392 9.63 3.10 -17.29
N HIS A 393 10.04 2.04 -17.98
CA HIS A 393 9.86 1.91 -19.43
C HIS A 393 8.56 1.17 -19.71
N ALA A 394 7.54 1.86 -20.19
CA ALA A 394 6.24 1.29 -20.48
C ALA A 394 5.99 1.24 -21.98
N LYS A 395 5.89 0.04 -22.56
CA LYS A 395 5.59 -0.16 -23.98
C LYS A 395 4.20 -0.75 -24.13
N ARG A 396 3.36 -0.16 -24.98
CA ARG A 396 2.09 -0.75 -25.40
C ARG A 396 2.15 -1.23 -26.84
N ASP A 397 1.91 -2.52 -27.07
CA ASP A 397 1.86 -3.14 -28.40
C ASP A 397 0.43 -3.54 -28.77
N MET A 398 -0.15 -2.87 -29.77
CA MET A 398 -1.53 -3.10 -30.20
C MET A 398 -1.75 -4.36 -31.05
N ARG A 399 -0.68 -5.08 -31.41
CA ARG A 399 -0.77 -6.36 -32.15
C ARG A 399 -1.18 -7.53 -31.27
N GLU A 400 -1.02 -7.38 -29.96
CA GLU A 400 -1.25 -8.42 -28.97
C GLU A 400 -2.41 -8.05 -28.03
N THR A 401 -2.81 -8.98 -27.17
CA THR A 401 -3.81 -8.76 -26.12
C THR A 401 -3.19 -8.92 -24.74
N HIS A 402 -3.78 -8.27 -23.74
CA HIS A 402 -3.41 -8.42 -22.34
C HIS A 402 -4.66 -8.44 -21.46
N LEU A 403 -4.62 -9.29 -20.43
CA LEU A 403 -5.62 -9.39 -19.39
C LEU A 403 -5.91 -8.03 -18.73
N ASP A 404 -7.12 -7.52 -18.98
CA ASP A 404 -7.72 -6.47 -18.17
C ASP A 404 -8.09 -7.06 -16.81
N LYS A 405 -7.27 -6.78 -15.79
CA LYS A 405 -7.44 -7.30 -14.43
C LYS A 405 -8.63 -6.70 -13.69
N LEU A 406 -9.28 -5.68 -14.27
CA LEU A 406 -10.51 -5.12 -13.74
C LEU A 406 -11.75 -5.92 -14.20
N THR A 407 -11.74 -6.44 -15.44
CA THR A 407 -12.86 -7.20 -16.02
C THR A 407 -12.63 -8.71 -16.11
N GLY A 408 -11.39 -9.17 -15.96
CA GLY A 408 -11.01 -10.58 -16.12
C GLY A 408 -11.00 -11.05 -17.58
N LYS A 409 -10.92 -10.14 -18.55
CA LYS A 409 -10.96 -10.45 -19.99
C LYS A 409 -9.68 -10.00 -20.69
N GLU A 410 -9.25 -10.78 -21.67
CA GLU A 410 -8.21 -10.33 -22.61
C GLU A 410 -8.74 -9.16 -23.45
N THR A 411 -7.93 -8.10 -23.55
CA THR A 411 -8.27 -6.89 -24.33
C THR A 411 -7.07 -6.45 -25.18
N PRO A 412 -7.28 -5.81 -26.35
CA PRO A 412 -6.17 -5.40 -27.21
C PRO A 412 -5.17 -4.47 -26.53
N GLY A 413 -3.88 -4.60 -26.87
CA GLY A 413 -2.78 -3.81 -26.33
C GLY A 413 -2.02 -4.55 -25.24
N TRP A 414 -0.90 -5.19 -25.57
CA TRP A 414 0.03 -5.76 -24.60
C TRP A 414 0.88 -4.68 -23.94
N TRP A 415 1.05 -4.77 -22.62
CA TRP A 415 1.86 -3.80 -21.88
C TRP A 415 3.05 -4.51 -21.27
N GLU A 416 4.24 -3.98 -21.54
CA GLU A 416 5.49 -4.39 -20.93
C GLU A 416 6.03 -3.26 -20.07
N GLU A 417 6.50 -3.60 -18.87
CA GLU A 417 7.18 -2.68 -17.97
C GLU A 417 8.63 -3.15 -17.76
N GLY A 418 9.56 -2.28 -18.09
CA GLY A 418 10.96 -2.36 -17.70
C GLY A 418 11.31 -1.26 -16.72
N ARG A 419 12.52 -1.32 -16.17
CA ARG A 419 13.09 -0.25 -15.36
C ARG A 419 14.55 -0.03 -15.69
N SER A 420 15.02 1.22 -15.59
CA SER A 420 16.43 1.52 -15.82
C SER A 420 17.31 0.89 -14.73
N TYR A 421 16.98 1.12 -13.46
CA TYR A 421 17.67 0.51 -12.31
C TYR A 421 16.86 0.67 -11.01
N LEU A 422 17.17 -0.13 -9.99
CA LEU A 422 16.72 0.10 -8.62
C LEU A 422 17.89 0.30 -7.66
N ARG A 423 17.66 1.11 -6.65
CA ARG A 423 18.59 1.33 -5.55
C ARG A 423 17.87 1.26 -4.20
N TYR A 424 18.61 0.80 -3.19
CA TYR A 424 18.28 0.99 -1.78
C TYR A 424 19.33 1.92 -1.20
N GLU A 425 19.00 3.20 -1.09
CA GLU A 425 19.94 4.21 -0.62
C GLU A 425 19.23 5.13 0.35
N LYS A 426 20.02 5.98 1.00
CA LYS A 426 19.48 6.97 1.92
C LYS A 426 18.59 7.96 1.15
N PRO A 427 17.49 8.43 1.76
CA PRO A 427 16.52 9.24 1.04
C PRO A 427 17.08 10.59 0.58
N MET A 428 16.72 10.96 -0.66
CA MET A 428 16.83 12.35 -1.09
C MET A 428 15.86 13.21 -0.26
N LEU A 429 16.20 14.48 -0.08
CA LEU A 429 15.42 15.44 0.68
C LEU A 429 14.90 16.56 -0.21
N ALA A 430 13.70 17.02 0.09
CA ALA A 430 13.06 18.14 -0.57
C ALA A 430 12.18 18.93 0.41
N ILE A 431 11.60 20.02 -0.06
CA ILE A 431 10.70 20.85 0.74
C ILE A 431 9.27 20.58 0.30
N TRP A 432 8.43 20.19 1.26
CA TRP A 432 7.00 20.12 1.08
C TRP A 432 6.33 21.09 2.04
N LYS A 433 5.68 22.13 1.49
CA LYS A 433 5.22 23.30 2.25
C LYS A 433 6.41 23.95 2.98
N ASP A 434 6.45 23.85 4.30
CA ASP A 434 7.51 24.39 5.16
C ASP A 434 8.48 23.31 5.68
N LYS A 435 8.20 22.02 5.45
CA LYS A 435 8.96 20.90 6.03
C LYS A 435 9.92 20.26 5.04
N ILE A 436 11.06 19.78 5.55
CA ILE A 436 12.02 18.97 4.81
C ILE A 436 11.58 17.50 4.92
N VAL A 437 11.26 16.89 3.78
CA VAL A 437 10.72 15.54 3.68
C VAL A 437 11.60 14.65 2.81
N THR A 438 11.47 13.34 2.99
CA THR A 438 12.06 12.33 2.14
C THR A 438 11.34 12.29 0.79
N VAL A 439 12.12 12.25 -0.30
CA VAL A 439 11.63 12.09 -1.67
C VAL A 439 12.31 10.92 -2.37
N THR A 440 11.60 10.36 -3.34
CA THR A 440 12.00 9.23 -4.17
C THR A 440 11.39 9.41 -5.56
N PRO A 441 11.88 8.73 -6.62
CA PRO A 441 11.16 8.63 -7.87
C PRO A 441 9.72 8.18 -7.64
N GLY A 442 8.76 8.98 -8.10
CA GLY A 442 7.33 8.67 -8.07
C GLY A 442 6.97 7.85 -9.30
N CYS A 443 6.71 8.55 -10.41
CA CYS A 443 6.49 7.98 -11.73
C CYS A 443 7.50 8.64 -12.68
N GLN A 444 8.50 7.87 -13.13
CA GLN A 444 9.47 8.30 -14.13
C GLN A 444 9.22 7.54 -15.42
N ASP A 445 8.11 7.83 -16.08
CA ASP A 445 7.59 6.99 -17.15
C ASP A 445 8.18 7.40 -18.50
N PHE A 446 8.66 6.41 -19.25
CA PHE A 446 9.01 6.48 -20.66
C PHE A 446 8.02 5.61 -21.41
N VAL A 447 7.05 6.26 -22.07
CA VAL A 447 5.95 5.55 -22.72
C VAL A 447 6.23 5.46 -24.22
N THR A 448 6.16 4.26 -24.77
CA THR A 448 6.26 3.98 -26.22
C THR A 448 5.03 3.23 -26.69
N LEU A 449 4.42 3.67 -27.79
CA LEU A 449 3.20 3.08 -28.34
C LEU A 449 3.49 2.48 -29.71
N ILE A 450 3.06 1.24 -29.91
CA ILE A 450 3.13 0.51 -31.18
C ILE A 450 1.71 0.26 -31.69
N ASP A 451 1.44 0.58 -32.95
CA ASP A 451 0.15 0.35 -33.62
C ASP A 451 -0.04 -1.13 -34.03
N LYS A 452 -1.15 -1.40 -34.73
CA LYS A 452 -1.50 -2.77 -35.16
C LYS A 452 -0.64 -3.27 -36.31
N GLU A 453 0.05 -2.36 -36.99
CA GLU A 453 0.97 -2.63 -38.09
C GLU A 453 2.41 -2.82 -37.59
N GLY A 454 2.66 -2.63 -36.30
CA GLY A 454 3.97 -2.76 -35.67
C GLY A 454 4.84 -1.50 -35.77
N LYS A 455 4.26 -0.36 -36.14
CA LYS A 455 4.97 0.92 -36.27
C LYS A 455 4.82 1.75 -34.99
N ALA A 456 5.79 2.63 -34.76
CA ALA A 456 5.72 3.59 -33.66
C ALA A 456 4.57 4.57 -33.87
N ALA A 457 3.63 4.60 -32.94
CA ALA A 457 2.42 5.42 -32.95
C ALA A 457 2.54 6.68 -32.07
N GLY A 458 3.54 6.73 -31.19
CA GLY A 458 3.82 7.87 -30.33
C GLY A 458 4.65 7.51 -29.11
N SER A 459 5.22 8.53 -28.48
CA SER A 459 6.01 8.38 -27.26
C SER A 459 5.97 9.64 -26.41
N PHE A 460 6.15 9.51 -25.10
CA PHE A 460 6.35 10.64 -24.20
C PHE A 460 7.15 10.26 -22.95
N ASN A 461 7.77 11.28 -22.34
CA ASN A 461 8.49 11.18 -21.08
C ASN A 461 7.71 11.92 -19.98
N SER A 462 7.51 11.30 -18.82
CA SER A 462 6.91 11.95 -17.65
C SER A 462 7.70 11.59 -16.39
N LEU A 463 8.59 12.49 -15.99
CA LEU A 463 9.51 12.30 -14.86
C LEU A 463 9.06 13.08 -13.64
N THR A 464 8.69 12.37 -12.58
CA THR A 464 8.15 12.95 -11.35
C THR A 464 8.80 12.38 -10.10
N MET A 465 9.14 13.27 -9.17
CA MET A 465 9.60 12.95 -7.82
C MET A 465 8.44 13.08 -6.82
N ALA A 466 8.36 12.16 -5.85
CA ALA A 466 7.29 12.10 -4.87
C ALA A 466 7.83 12.05 -3.44
N ALA A 467 7.14 12.75 -2.54
CA ALA A 467 7.38 12.61 -1.10
C ALA A 467 6.79 11.29 -0.60
N LEU A 468 7.58 10.51 0.14
CA LEU A 468 7.17 9.20 0.65
C LEU A 468 7.84 8.92 2.00
N SER A 469 7.06 8.45 2.97
CA SER A 469 7.62 7.85 4.18
C SER A 469 8.08 6.42 3.89
N PRO A 470 9.39 6.11 3.98
CA PRO A 470 9.90 4.82 3.54
C PRO A 470 9.60 3.66 4.51
N HIS A 471 9.17 3.95 5.75
CA HIS A 471 8.98 2.93 6.80
C HIS A 471 10.25 2.12 7.06
N THR A 472 11.37 2.81 7.17
CA THR A 472 12.71 2.25 7.44
C THR A 472 13.36 2.95 8.63
N THR A 473 12.54 3.45 9.55
CA THR A 473 12.95 4.23 10.71
C THR A 473 13.94 3.44 11.55
N GLN A 474 15.06 4.04 11.93
CA GLN A 474 16.05 3.47 12.82
C GLN A 474 16.14 4.26 14.12
N LYS A 475 16.72 3.63 15.13
CA LYS A 475 17.02 4.27 16.42
C LYS A 475 17.94 5.47 16.23
N GLU A 476 19.02 5.27 15.46
CA GLU A 476 19.99 6.31 15.16
C GLU A 476 19.56 7.14 13.94
N GLY A 477 19.82 8.45 14.01
CA GLY A 477 19.59 9.36 12.88
C GLY A 477 20.73 9.32 11.86
N ARG A 478 20.48 9.94 10.70
CA ARG A 478 21.47 10.16 9.65
C ARG A 478 22.62 11.04 10.16
N THR A 479 23.83 10.79 9.67
CA THR A 479 25.01 11.58 10.03
C THR A 479 24.98 12.96 9.36
N CYS A 480 25.73 13.92 9.90
CA CYS A 480 25.83 15.27 9.33
C CYS A 480 26.29 15.24 7.85
N ALA A 481 27.32 14.44 7.55
CA ALA A 481 27.87 14.30 6.20
C ALA A 481 26.81 13.83 5.20
N ASP A 482 25.93 12.96 5.65
CA ASP A 482 24.92 12.39 4.77
C ASP A 482 23.91 13.42 4.22
N CYS A 483 23.66 14.50 4.97
CA CYS A 483 22.79 15.59 4.53
C CYS A 483 23.56 16.78 3.97
N HIS A 484 24.77 17.04 4.48
CA HIS A 484 25.53 18.25 4.17
C HIS A 484 26.66 18.04 3.15
N THR A 485 27.02 16.81 2.80
CA THR A 485 28.06 16.51 1.79
C THR A 485 27.57 15.60 0.67
N SER A 486 26.45 14.90 0.84
CA SER A 486 25.87 14.08 -0.23
C SER A 486 25.08 14.95 -1.22
N THR A 487 25.58 15.01 -2.46
CA THR A 487 24.94 15.64 -3.62
C THR A 487 23.59 15.00 -3.93
N LYS A 488 23.53 13.67 -3.87
CA LYS A 488 22.30 12.90 -4.05
C LYS A 488 21.25 13.22 -2.99
N THR A 489 21.63 13.32 -1.71
CA THR A 489 20.67 13.68 -0.64
C THR A 489 20.02 15.04 -0.86
N VAL A 490 20.76 16.03 -1.36
CA VAL A 490 20.23 17.38 -1.63
C VAL A 490 19.54 17.50 -3.00
N GLY A 491 19.46 16.40 -3.75
CA GLY A 491 18.71 16.31 -5.01
C GLY A 491 19.48 16.64 -6.27
N LEU A 492 20.81 16.80 -6.21
CA LEU A 492 21.65 17.02 -7.39
C LEU A 492 21.88 15.75 -8.22
N GLY A 493 21.62 14.58 -7.64
CA GLY A 493 22.05 13.28 -8.18
C GLY A 493 23.40 12.84 -7.62
N GLU A 494 23.81 11.62 -7.92
CA GLU A 494 25.14 11.12 -7.57
C GLU A 494 26.21 11.90 -8.34
N GLY A 495 27.26 12.32 -7.64
CA GLY A 495 28.30 13.15 -8.23
C GLY A 495 29.05 13.98 -7.21
N THR A 496 29.85 14.92 -7.71
CA THR A 496 30.73 15.76 -6.88
C THR A 496 30.32 17.22 -7.00
N ALA A 497 30.14 17.87 -5.85
CA ALA A 497 29.97 19.32 -5.76
C ALA A 497 31.21 19.97 -5.14
N TRP A 498 31.66 21.07 -5.71
CA TRP A 498 32.81 21.83 -5.23
C TRP A 498 32.57 23.33 -5.39
N LYS A 499 33.42 24.13 -4.76
CA LYS A 499 33.39 25.58 -4.89
C LYS A 499 34.56 26.02 -5.76
N GLU A 500 34.28 26.84 -6.78
CA GLU A 500 35.27 27.39 -7.70
C GLU A 500 35.01 28.89 -7.85
N LYS A 501 36.01 29.72 -7.50
CA LYS A 501 35.92 31.20 -7.55
C LYS A 501 34.66 31.74 -6.87
N GLY A 502 34.34 31.24 -5.67
CA GLY A 502 33.16 31.68 -4.92
C GLY A 502 31.85 30.98 -5.29
N GLU A 503 31.74 30.31 -6.43
CA GLU A 503 30.49 29.70 -6.91
C GLU A 503 30.49 28.17 -6.74
N TRP A 504 29.32 27.61 -6.46
CA TRP A 504 29.15 26.16 -6.41
C TRP A 504 29.04 25.57 -7.81
N ARG A 505 29.77 24.47 -8.03
CA ARG A 505 29.77 23.66 -9.25
C ARG A 505 29.38 22.23 -8.90
N PHE A 506 28.84 21.51 -9.88
CA PHE A 506 28.46 20.11 -9.74
C PHE A 506 28.78 19.35 -11.03
N SER A 507 29.26 18.12 -10.88
CA SER A 507 29.42 17.15 -11.96
C SER A 507 28.76 15.85 -11.53
N GLY A 508 27.71 15.46 -12.26
CA GLY A 508 26.91 14.27 -12.01
C GLY A 508 27.47 13.02 -12.69
N VAL A 509 27.21 11.86 -12.11
CA VAL A 509 27.52 10.55 -12.70
C VAL A 509 26.49 10.18 -13.76
N ASP A 510 25.20 10.32 -13.43
CA ASP A 510 24.11 10.13 -14.38
C ASP A 510 23.94 11.34 -15.28
N GLN A 511 23.69 11.10 -16.56
CA GLN A 511 23.49 12.12 -17.60
C GLN A 511 22.08 12.06 -18.20
N GLY A 512 21.23 11.17 -17.69
CA GLY A 512 19.94 10.86 -18.27
C GLY A 512 20.06 9.86 -19.42
N ILE A 513 18.94 9.61 -20.08
CA ILE A 513 18.85 8.69 -21.22
C ILE A 513 18.25 9.40 -22.42
N THR A 514 18.52 8.86 -23.61
CA THR A 514 17.84 9.28 -24.84
C THR A 514 16.68 8.34 -25.10
N THR A 515 15.47 8.89 -25.24
CA THR A 515 14.27 8.14 -25.65
C THR A 515 13.75 8.68 -26.97
N GLU A 516 12.77 7.99 -27.57
CA GLU A 516 12.05 8.48 -28.76
C GLU A 516 11.38 9.85 -28.54
N ALA A 517 11.00 10.17 -27.30
CA ALA A 517 10.43 11.47 -26.94
C ALA A 517 11.50 12.56 -26.67
N GLY A 518 12.78 12.23 -26.80
CA GLY A 518 13.92 13.13 -26.59
C GLY A 518 14.75 12.81 -25.33
N PRO A 519 15.83 13.58 -25.10
CA PRO A 519 16.72 13.38 -23.96
C PRO A 519 16.02 13.71 -22.63
N THR A 520 16.39 12.98 -21.59
CA THR A 520 15.88 13.19 -20.22
C THR A 520 16.93 13.88 -19.35
N PRO A 521 16.54 14.54 -18.25
CA PRO A 521 17.49 14.83 -17.19
C PRO A 521 18.04 13.54 -16.56
N PRO A 522 19.11 13.64 -15.75
CA PRO A 522 19.55 12.56 -14.86
C PRO A 522 18.37 12.03 -14.03
N LEU A 523 18.22 10.71 -13.95
CA LEU A 523 17.08 10.08 -13.30
C LEU A 523 17.15 10.28 -11.78
N ASP A 524 18.35 10.32 -11.22
CA ASP A 524 18.63 10.60 -9.81
C ASP A 524 18.74 12.10 -9.46
N GLY A 525 18.69 12.98 -10.47
CA GLY A 525 18.76 14.44 -10.31
C GLY A 525 17.37 15.10 -10.25
N TYR A 526 17.02 15.69 -9.12
CA TYR A 526 15.77 16.46 -8.96
C TYR A 526 15.96 17.96 -9.25
N VAL A 527 17.16 18.49 -9.03
CA VAL A 527 17.49 19.91 -9.18
C VAL A 527 18.92 20.08 -9.67
N ASP A 528 19.20 21.15 -10.39
CA ASP A 528 20.58 21.54 -10.71
C ASP A 528 21.24 22.35 -9.57
N ILE A 529 22.54 22.61 -9.69
CA ILE A 529 23.31 23.39 -8.70
C ILE A 529 22.85 24.85 -8.58
N ASN A 530 22.13 25.36 -9.59
CA ASN A 530 21.53 26.69 -9.59
C ASN A 530 20.11 26.70 -8.99
N GLY A 531 19.63 25.57 -8.46
CA GLY A 531 18.32 25.46 -7.84
C GLY A 531 17.16 25.41 -8.83
N LYS A 532 17.40 25.15 -10.12
CA LYS A 532 16.36 24.94 -11.12
C LYS A 532 15.87 23.48 -11.05
N PRO A 533 14.57 23.23 -10.83
CA PRO A 533 14.04 21.88 -10.87
C PRO A 533 14.28 21.21 -12.23
N LEU A 534 14.75 19.96 -12.22
CA LEU A 534 14.98 19.15 -13.41
C LEU A 534 13.80 18.22 -13.73
N GLN A 535 13.05 17.83 -12.69
CA GLN A 535 11.91 16.91 -12.81
C GLN A 535 10.66 17.51 -12.17
N LYS A 536 9.48 16.97 -12.53
CA LYS A 536 8.20 17.40 -11.94
C LYS A 536 8.12 16.95 -10.48
N SER A 537 7.33 17.67 -9.70
CA SER A 537 6.97 17.28 -8.34
C SER A 537 5.60 16.64 -8.32
N ALA A 538 5.40 15.65 -7.46
CA ALA A 538 4.11 14.97 -7.35
C ALA A 538 2.98 15.84 -6.80
N ARG A 539 3.34 16.98 -6.19
CA ARG A 539 2.42 18.00 -5.68
C ARG A 539 2.94 19.40 -6.02
N PRO A 540 2.05 20.40 -6.21
CA PRO A 540 2.46 21.77 -6.47
C PRO A 540 3.29 22.42 -5.36
N ASP A 541 3.07 21.99 -4.11
CA ASP A 541 3.75 22.49 -2.91
C ASP A 541 4.98 21.66 -2.51
N LEU A 542 5.32 20.63 -3.29
CA LEU A 542 6.57 19.87 -3.19
C LEU A 542 7.58 20.45 -4.17
N ARG A 543 8.79 20.78 -3.71
CA ARG A 543 9.85 21.32 -4.55
C ARG A 543 11.23 20.90 -4.06
N PRO A 544 12.24 20.85 -4.93
CA PRO A 544 13.62 20.70 -4.48
C PRO A 544 14.10 21.97 -3.75
N PHE A 545 15.31 21.89 -3.21
CA PHE A 545 16.01 23.05 -2.64
C PHE A 545 16.34 24.07 -3.73
N ASN A 546 16.22 25.37 -3.41
CA ASN A 546 16.67 26.43 -4.30
C ASN A 546 18.18 26.70 -4.14
N LYS A 547 18.76 27.57 -5.00
CA LYS A 547 20.20 27.90 -4.98
C LYS A 547 20.72 28.30 -3.60
N LYS A 548 19.96 29.15 -2.88
CA LYS A 548 20.36 29.67 -1.56
C LYS A 548 20.31 28.57 -0.50
N GLU A 549 19.30 27.71 -0.54
CA GLU A 549 19.15 26.56 0.35
C GLU A 549 20.29 25.54 0.11
N LEU A 550 20.57 25.18 -1.14
CA LEU A 550 21.68 24.30 -1.53
C LEU A 550 23.02 24.84 -1.02
N ALA A 551 23.33 26.11 -1.31
CA ALA A 551 24.57 26.73 -0.90
C ALA A 551 24.76 26.71 0.63
N ARG A 552 23.69 26.96 1.40
CA ARG A 552 23.72 26.91 2.87
C ARG A 552 23.95 25.49 3.40
N ILE A 553 23.32 24.49 2.78
CA ILE A 553 23.45 23.09 3.19
C ILE A 553 24.86 22.59 2.91
N LEU A 554 25.36 22.78 1.68
CA LEU A 554 26.68 22.32 1.24
C LEU A 554 27.83 23.05 1.95
N ARG A 555 27.63 24.32 2.33
CA ARG A 555 28.59 25.07 3.14
C ARG A 555 28.86 24.41 4.48
N VAL A 556 27.82 23.93 5.18
CA VAL A 556 28.00 23.21 6.45
C VAL A 556 28.85 21.94 6.24
N GLY A 557 28.76 21.32 5.07
CA GLY A 557 29.62 20.19 4.69
C GLY A 557 31.12 20.50 4.77
N GLN A 558 31.51 21.74 4.48
CA GLN A 558 32.91 22.20 4.59
C GLN A 558 33.40 22.29 6.05
N CYS A 559 32.51 22.37 7.02
CA CYS A 559 32.85 22.38 8.45
C CYS A 559 33.10 20.97 9.01
N LEU A 560 32.53 19.93 8.39
CA LEU A 560 32.52 18.57 8.92
C LEU A 560 33.89 17.86 9.03
N PRO A 561 34.94 18.21 8.27
CA PRO A 561 36.28 17.68 8.55
C PRO A 561 36.75 17.97 9.98
N CYS A 562 36.40 19.14 10.53
CA CYS A 562 36.78 19.58 11.88
C CYS A 562 35.65 19.40 12.91
N HIS A 563 34.39 19.58 12.50
CA HIS A 563 33.23 19.68 13.41
C HIS A 563 32.21 18.57 13.13
N LYS A 564 32.45 17.39 13.70
CA LYS A 564 31.72 16.15 13.37
C LYS A 564 30.48 15.90 14.24
N ASP A 565 30.38 16.53 15.41
CA ASP A 565 29.33 16.25 16.40
C ASP A 565 28.42 17.47 16.62
N TYR A 566 27.14 17.23 16.89
CA TYR A 566 26.13 18.27 17.13
C TYR A 566 26.37 19.08 18.42
N SER A 567 27.11 18.51 19.38
CA SER A 567 27.51 19.18 20.62
C SER A 567 28.68 20.15 20.44
N ASP A 568 29.28 20.21 19.25
CA ASP A 568 30.34 21.18 18.97
C ASP A 568 29.81 22.62 19.14
N LYS A 569 30.57 23.43 19.89
CA LYS A 569 30.20 24.81 20.25
C LYS A 569 29.98 25.69 19.02
N ILE A 570 30.55 25.36 17.87
CA ILE A 570 30.30 26.09 16.63
C ILE A 570 28.82 26.08 16.24
N TYR A 571 28.10 24.99 16.57
CA TYR A 571 26.71 24.77 16.17
C TYR A 571 25.67 25.36 17.13
N THR A 572 26.02 25.64 18.39
CA THR A 572 25.08 26.13 19.42
C THR A 572 24.38 27.43 19.03
N ASN A 573 25.08 28.33 18.35
CA ASN A 573 24.56 29.61 17.83
C ASN A 573 25.02 29.85 16.39
N TYR A 574 24.98 28.81 15.56
CA TYR A 574 25.41 28.93 14.16
C TYR A 574 24.51 29.89 13.39
N THR A 575 25.13 30.82 12.66
CA THR A 575 24.47 31.64 11.64
C THR A 575 25.15 31.43 10.29
N PRO A 576 24.42 31.60 9.16
CA PRO A 576 25.02 31.48 7.82
C PRO A 576 26.20 32.42 7.57
N GLU A 577 26.34 33.51 8.33
CA GLU A 577 27.38 34.53 8.21
C GLU A 577 28.67 34.16 8.98
N ARG A 578 28.65 33.08 9.77
CA ARG A 578 29.76 32.68 10.62
C ARG A 578 30.97 32.23 9.80
N LYS A 579 32.02 33.06 9.73
CA LYS A 579 33.24 32.75 8.96
C LYS A 579 34.10 31.65 9.60
N CYS A 580 34.68 30.79 8.77
CA CYS A 580 35.70 29.84 9.23
C CYS A 580 37.03 30.57 9.52
N PRO A 581 37.65 30.35 10.71
CA PRO A 581 38.93 30.95 11.05
C PRO A 581 40.11 30.30 10.30
N VAL A 582 39.99 29.03 9.91
CA VAL A 582 41.09 28.23 9.34
C VAL A 582 40.96 28.02 7.83
N PHE A 583 39.76 28.16 7.27
CA PHE A 583 39.49 27.97 5.85
C PHE A 583 38.93 29.26 5.26
N ASP A 584 39.49 29.72 4.16
CA ASP A 584 38.90 30.78 3.36
C ASP A 584 37.91 30.18 2.38
N GLU A 585 36.63 30.37 2.68
CA GLU A 585 35.53 29.86 1.87
C GLU A 585 35.45 30.54 0.51
N GLU A 586 36.00 31.74 0.31
CA GLU A 586 35.97 32.42 -0.99
C GLU A 586 37.02 31.88 -1.95
N SER A 587 38.28 31.78 -1.49
CA SER A 587 39.37 31.21 -2.29
C SER A 587 39.40 29.68 -2.31
N GLY A 588 38.72 29.02 -1.37
CA GLY A 588 38.75 27.56 -1.23
C GLY A 588 40.06 27.02 -0.66
N THR A 589 40.84 27.85 0.03
CA THR A 589 42.16 27.50 0.56
C THR A 589 42.22 27.59 2.08
N THR A 590 43.11 26.81 2.71
CA THR A 590 43.40 26.98 4.15
C THR A 590 44.12 28.31 4.37
N LYS A 591 43.59 29.11 5.30
CA LYS A 591 44.25 30.33 5.78
C LYS A 591 45.51 29.89 6.50
N ARG A 592 46.67 30.25 5.93
CA ARG A 592 47.97 29.99 6.54
C ARG A 592 48.13 30.70 7.86
#